data_AF-A0AA39ZC86-F1
#
_entry.id   AF-A0AA39ZC86-F1
#
_cell.length_a   1.000
_cell.length_b   1.000
_cell.length_c   1.000
_cell.angle_alpha   90.00
_cell.angle_beta   90.00
_cell.angle_gamma   90.00
#
_symmetry.space_group_name_H-M   'P 1'
#
loop_
_entity.id
_entity.type
_entity.pdbx_description
1 polymer ?
#
loop_
_entity_poly.entity_id
_entity_poly.type
_entity_poly.pdbx_seq_one_letter_code
_entity_poly.pdbx_strand_id
1 'polypeptide(L)'
;MCDNPPESDTPFCAPDNGAQLQTGDTVQVIWSPIFFATSPTSRPRQIRIQADFFPSDTPRARLNSTLGGGTEGFTSNVLNPSLGTFNWSILDSYLDDADVSSLIAVLSIAEPFTDSDGNGTDLEGNDRFPGPVVTIVRGPARPTSTNSVNGGTINTPPSPANENTGPSPITIALPILFGFLTAITLACCMVYKRRHPSFKVGEMVAGWMGRSGRGGFGGLRAASGYGQGRSQRQRMGGGLRGKDIKVVTTDIQGLRMNAVNMMAGQGQQQGRNVFREEVRRQERRDGDGGVLGV
;
A
#
# COMPACT_ATOMS: atom_id res chain seq x y z
N MET A 1 14.27 10.17 4.52
CA MET A 1 13.00 9.62 5.03
C MET A 1 12.58 10.55 6.16
N CYS A 2 11.36 11.07 6.13
CA CYS A 2 10.92 12.06 7.10
C CYS A 2 10.17 11.39 8.25
N ASP A 3 10.49 11.82 9.46
CA ASP A 3 9.82 11.38 10.68
C ASP A 3 8.83 12.47 11.09
N ASN A 4 7.71 12.58 10.38
CA ASN A 4 6.60 13.40 10.89
C ASN A 4 6.09 12.74 12.17
N PRO A 5 5.90 13.51 13.25
CA PRO A 5 5.31 12.96 14.46
C PRO A 5 3.94 12.36 14.14
N PRO A 6 3.53 11.28 14.82
CA PRO A 6 2.25 10.62 14.58
C PRO A 6 1.03 11.52 14.84
N GLU A 7 1.24 12.67 15.49
CA GLU A 7 0.22 13.71 15.73
C GLU A 7 0.08 14.69 14.56
N SER A 8 0.90 14.58 13.51
CA SER A 8 0.75 15.39 12.29
C SER A 8 -0.45 14.89 11.49
N ASP A 9 -1.43 15.75 11.25
CA ASP A 9 -2.60 15.47 10.40
C ASP A 9 -2.23 15.28 8.92
N THR A 10 -0.97 15.54 8.53
CA THR A 10 -0.50 15.40 7.14
C THR A 10 0.67 14.42 7.04
N PRO A 11 0.61 13.45 6.11
CA PRO A 11 1.69 12.49 5.91
C PRO A 11 2.86 13.06 5.09
N PHE A 12 2.70 14.20 4.43
CA PHE A 12 3.68 14.77 3.51
C PHE A 12 4.84 15.47 4.21
N CYS A 13 5.99 15.43 3.55
CA CYS A 13 7.23 16.07 4.00
C CYS A 13 7.93 16.86 2.91
N ALA A 14 7.70 16.49 1.64
CA ALA A 14 8.12 17.26 0.48
C ALA A 14 7.11 17.04 -0.66
N PRO A 15 6.91 18.04 -1.53
CA PRO A 15 7.47 19.39 -1.49
C PRO A 15 6.92 20.25 -0.33
N ASP A 16 7.60 21.36 -0.02
CA ASP A 16 7.11 22.31 0.99
C ASP A 16 5.83 23.00 0.54
N ASN A 17 4.98 23.37 1.51
CA ASN A 17 3.78 24.14 1.22
C ASN A 17 4.15 25.54 0.69
N GLY A 18 3.63 25.90 -0.49
CA GLY A 18 3.95 27.11 -1.22
C GLY A 18 5.14 27.00 -2.16
N ALA A 19 5.74 25.81 -2.32
CA ALA A 19 6.85 25.61 -3.26
C ALA A 19 6.44 25.95 -4.70
N GLN A 20 7.38 26.52 -5.46
CA GLN A 20 7.23 26.75 -6.89
C GLN A 20 7.94 25.65 -7.66
N LEU A 21 7.20 24.95 -8.51
CA LEU A 21 7.69 23.85 -9.34
C LEU A 21 7.68 24.29 -10.80
N GLN A 22 8.73 24.00 -11.55
CA GLN A 22 8.81 24.35 -12.95
C GLN A 22 8.39 23.16 -13.82
N THR A 23 7.71 23.44 -14.94
CA THR A 23 7.47 22.39 -15.94
C THR A 23 8.78 21.92 -16.56
N GLY A 24 8.85 20.64 -16.90
CA GLY A 24 10.06 19.95 -17.35
C GLY A 24 10.90 19.35 -16.22
N ASP A 25 10.67 19.75 -14.96
CA ASP A 25 11.37 19.21 -13.80
C ASP A 25 10.74 17.91 -13.28
N THR A 26 11.54 17.13 -12.55
CA THR A 26 11.05 15.99 -11.76
C THR A 26 11.24 16.30 -10.29
N VAL A 27 10.13 16.32 -9.55
CA VAL A 27 10.07 16.65 -8.13
C VAL A 27 9.88 15.38 -7.33
N GLN A 28 10.61 15.24 -6.23
CA GLN A 28 10.46 14.12 -5.33
C GLN A 28 9.38 14.44 -4.29
N VAL A 29 8.28 13.71 -4.33
CA VAL A 29 7.22 13.72 -3.32
C VAL A 29 7.62 12.76 -2.22
N ILE A 30 7.68 13.23 -0.98
CA ILE A 30 8.12 12.44 0.19
C ILE A 30 7.01 12.46 1.24
N TRP A 31 6.74 11.31 1.84
CA TRP A 31 5.79 11.16 2.94
C TRP A 31 6.36 10.26 4.04
N SER A 32 5.76 10.31 5.23
CA SER A 32 6.10 9.44 6.37
C SER A 32 5.43 8.07 6.22
N PRO A 33 6.18 6.97 6.09
CA PRO A 33 5.58 5.64 6.03
C PRO A 33 5.01 5.17 7.36
N ILE A 34 5.49 5.75 8.47
CA ILE A 34 5.01 5.42 9.81
C ILE A 34 3.55 5.85 9.98
N PHE A 35 3.16 6.98 9.37
CA PHE A 35 1.78 7.48 9.38
C PHE A 35 0.76 6.38 9.02
N PHE A 36 0.99 5.67 7.91
CA PHE A 36 0.13 4.59 7.44
C PHE A 36 0.29 3.27 8.23
N ALA A 37 1.44 3.05 8.86
CA ALA A 37 1.66 1.86 9.68
C ALA A 37 0.95 1.94 11.04
N THR A 38 0.87 3.15 11.62
CA THR A 38 0.29 3.38 12.94
C THR A 38 -1.16 3.82 12.91
N SER A 39 -1.68 4.26 11.75
CA SER A 39 -3.08 4.66 11.60
C SER A 39 -4.02 3.51 12.03
N PRO A 40 -4.88 3.74 13.04
CA PRO A 40 -5.80 2.72 13.55
C PRO A 40 -7.01 2.50 12.65
N THR A 41 -7.31 3.48 11.79
CA THR A 41 -8.50 3.51 10.93
C THR A 41 -8.20 3.00 9.52
N SER A 42 -6.99 3.23 9.00
CA SER A 42 -6.61 2.76 7.68
C SER A 42 -5.15 2.30 7.67
N ARG A 43 -4.93 1.02 7.34
CA ARG A 43 -3.61 0.50 7.00
C ARG A 43 -3.60 0.20 5.52
N PRO A 44 -3.60 1.24 4.66
CA PRO A 44 -3.65 1.02 3.24
C PRO A 44 -2.46 0.15 2.84
N ARG A 45 -2.73 -0.89 2.05
CA ARG A 45 -1.65 -1.67 1.42
C ARG A 45 -1.09 -0.94 0.20
N GLN A 46 -1.83 0.03 -0.29
CA GLN A 46 -1.65 0.72 -1.56
C GLN A 46 -2.14 2.14 -1.40
N ILE A 47 -1.46 3.10 -2.01
CA ILE A 47 -1.85 4.52 -2.03
C ILE A 47 -1.66 5.09 -3.44
N ARG A 48 -2.29 6.23 -3.73
CA ARG A 48 -2.02 7.03 -4.93
C ARG A 48 -1.70 8.47 -4.51
N ILE A 49 -0.77 9.11 -5.20
CA ILE A 49 -0.54 10.54 -5.08
C ILE A 49 -1.41 11.22 -6.12
N GLN A 50 -2.24 12.15 -5.69
CA GLN A 50 -3.08 12.97 -6.55
C GLN A 50 -2.67 14.42 -6.42
N ALA A 51 -2.86 15.19 -7.50
CA ALA A 51 -2.76 16.63 -7.48
C ALA A 51 -3.94 17.22 -8.23
N ASP A 52 -4.74 18.01 -7.53
CA ASP A 52 -5.86 18.74 -8.11
C ASP A 52 -5.36 20.11 -8.57
N PHE A 53 -5.65 20.49 -9.82
CA PHE A 53 -5.16 21.73 -10.41
C PHE A 53 -6.23 22.82 -10.37
N PHE A 54 -5.78 24.02 -10.01
CA PHE A 54 -6.60 25.22 -9.91
C PHE A 54 -5.91 26.39 -10.63
N PRO A 55 -6.66 27.26 -11.30
CA PRO A 55 -6.15 28.54 -11.78
C PRO A 55 -5.47 29.35 -10.68
N SER A 56 -4.39 30.06 -10.99
CA SER A 56 -3.60 30.81 -9.98
C SER A 56 -4.35 31.94 -9.27
N ASP A 57 -5.46 32.41 -9.84
CA ASP A 57 -6.38 33.40 -9.27
C ASP A 57 -7.43 32.79 -8.33
N THR A 58 -7.42 31.46 -8.15
CA THR A 58 -8.37 30.77 -7.26
C THR A 58 -8.20 31.24 -5.81
N PRO A 59 -9.26 31.75 -5.15
CA PRO A 59 -9.19 32.17 -3.75
C PRO A 59 -8.79 31.02 -2.83
N ARG A 60 -7.87 31.26 -1.88
CA ARG A 60 -7.41 30.23 -0.93
C ARG A 60 -8.54 29.56 -0.15
N ALA A 61 -9.63 30.27 0.13
CA ALA A 61 -10.79 29.71 0.81
C ALA A 61 -11.44 28.56 0.03
N ARG A 62 -11.32 28.55 -1.31
CA ARG A 62 -11.86 27.47 -2.16
C ARG A 62 -10.93 26.26 -2.22
N LEU A 63 -9.61 26.46 -2.13
CA LEU A 63 -8.62 25.37 -2.16
C LEU A 63 -8.86 24.35 -1.03
N ASN A 64 -9.27 24.81 0.15
CA ASN A 64 -9.53 23.94 1.31
C ASN A 64 -10.91 23.28 1.28
N SER A 65 -11.83 23.75 0.42
CA SER A 65 -13.23 23.31 0.40
C SER A 65 -13.50 22.20 -0.62
N THR A 66 -12.54 21.90 -1.50
CA THR A 66 -12.76 21.03 -2.65
C THR A 66 -11.98 19.74 -2.52
N LEU A 67 -12.52 18.81 -1.74
CA LEU A 67 -12.24 17.38 -1.85
C LEU A 67 -12.91 16.73 -3.10
N GLY A 68 -13.45 17.53 -4.04
CA GLY A 68 -14.13 17.00 -5.23
C GLY A 68 -14.52 18.03 -6.29
N GLY A 69 -13.81 19.16 -6.40
CA GLY A 69 -14.17 20.25 -7.33
C GLY A 69 -13.05 20.78 -8.22
N GLY A 70 -11.84 20.23 -8.12
CA GLY A 70 -10.75 20.52 -9.06
C GLY A 70 -10.97 19.81 -10.39
N THR A 71 -10.42 20.36 -11.48
CA THR A 71 -10.20 19.57 -12.69
C THR A 71 -9.19 18.47 -12.35
N GLU A 72 -9.49 17.22 -12.71
CA GLU A 72 -8.57 16.09 -12.52
C GLU A 72 -7.20 16.46 -13.09
N GLY A 73 -6.23 16.69 -12.20
CA GLY A 73 -4.91 17.17 -12.60
C GLY A 73 -3.99 16.01 -12.88
N PHE A 74 -3.42 15.47 -11.81
CA PHE A 74 -2.49 14.34 -11.86
C PHE A 74 -2.91 13.25 -10.88
N THR A 75 -2.81 12.00 -11.31
CA THR A 75 -2.93 10.83 -10.43
C THR A 75 -1.79 9.87 -10.73
N SER A 76 -1.05 9.45 -9.71
CA SER A 76 0.01 8.46 -9.85
C SER A 76 -0.56 7.06 -10.05
N ASN A 77 0.32 6.16 -10.51
CA ASN A 77 0.09 4.72 -10.37
C ASN A 77 -0.06 4.34 -8.89
N VAL A 78 -0.55 3.12 -8.64
CA VAL A 78 -0.63 2.56 -7.29
C VAL A 78 0.78 2.39 -6.70
N LEU A 79 0.99 2.91 -5.51
CA LEU A 79 2.26 2.90 -4.79
C LEU A 79 2.16 2.12 -3.49
N ASN A 80 3.29 1.57 -3.06
CA ASN A 80 3.40 1.00 -1.72
C ASN A 80 3.69 2.13 -0.71
N PRO A 81 2.82 2.35 0.29
CA PRO A 81 3.02 3.41 1.28
C PRO A 81 4.31 3.26 2.09
N SER A 82 4.89 2.06 2.16
CA SER A 82 6.15 1.80 2.86
C SER A 82 7.38 2.45 2.21
N LEU A 83 7.29 2.84 0.93
CA LEU A 83 8.43 3.43 0.20
C LEU A 83 8.74 4.86 0.68
N GLY A 84 7.72 5.63 1.07
CA GLY A 84 7.88 7.00 1.56
C GLY A 84 8.31 8.03 0.50
N THR A 85 8.37 7.66 -0.78
CA THR A 85 8.84 8.55 -1.85
C THR A 85 8.24 8.20 -3.20
N PHE A 86 8.03 9.21 -4.04
CA PHE A 86 7.58 9.11 -5.43
C PHE A 86 8.19 10.24 -6.27
N ASN A 87 8.58 9.95 -7.51
CA ASN A 87 9.10 10.96 -8.43
C ASN A 87 7.96 11.44 -9.33
N TRP A 88 7.58 12.70 -9.21
CA TRP A 88 6.54 13.35 -10.00
C TRP A 88 7.16 14.23 -11.07
N SER A 89 6.95 13.88 -12.34
CA SER A 89 7.36 14.70 -13.48
C SER A 89 6.34 15.80 -13.73
N ILE A 90 6.76 17.06 -13.68
CA ILE A 90 5.92 18.22 -13.95
C ILE A 90 5.89 18.43 -15.46
N LEU A 91 4.79 18.05 -16.11
CA LEU A 91 4.69 18.10 -17.56
C LEU A 91 4.37 19.51 -18.05
N ASP A 92 4.95 19.90 -19.18
CA ASP A 92 4.58 21.14 -19.86
C ASP A 92 3.09 21.16 -20.24
N SER A 93 2.52 19.97 -20.48
CA SER A 93 1.11 19.80 -20.83
C SER A 93 0.13 20.20 -19.73
N TYR A 94 0.61 20.37 -18.50
CA TYR A 94 -0.23 20.90 -17.43
C TYR A 94 -0.60 22.37 -17.67
N LEU A 95 0.20 23.10 -18.45
CA LEU A 95 0.01 24.51 -18.81
C LEU A 95 -0.29 24.68 -20.31
N ASP A 96 -1.00 23.73 -20.92
CA ASP A 96 -1.27 23.72 -22.36
C ASP A 96 -2.14 24.91 -22.82
N ASP A 97 -3.00 25.46 -21.96
CA ASP A 97 -3.73 26.68 -22.27
C ASP A 97 -2.78 27.89 -22.28
N ALA A 98 -2.71 28.56 -23.45
CA ALA A 98 -1.81 29.68 -23.69
C ALA A 98 -1.98 30.84 -22.69
N ASP A 99 -3.17 30.96 -22.10
CA ASP A 99 -3.54 32.02 -21.17
C ASP A 99 -3.19 31.72 -19.70
N VAL A 100 -2.74 30.51 -19.38
CA VAL A 100 -2.41 30.10 -18.00
C VAL A 100 -0.90 30.17 -17.78
N SER A 101 -0.43 31.24 -17.13
CA SER A 101 1.00 31.41 -16.78
C SER A 101 1.45 30.52 -15.63
N SER A 102 0.52 30.16 -14.75
CA SER A 102 0.78 29.35 -13.55
C SER A 102 -0.48 28.66 -13.05
N LEU A 103 -0.32 27.49 -12.46
CA LEU A 103 -1.38 26.72 -11.80
C LEU A 103 -1.04 26.50 -10.33
N ILE A 104 -2.07 26.43 -9.50
CA ILE A 104 -1.96 25.94 -8.14
C ILE A 104 -2.29 24.45 -8.17
N ALA A 105 -1.42 23.62 -7.59
CA ALA A 105 -1.64 22.20 -7.44
C ALA A 105 -1.75 21.85 -5.95
N VAL A 106 -2.87 21.26 -5.56
CA VAL A 106 -3.08 20.77 -4.19
C VAL A 106 -2.78 19.28 -4.18
N LEU A 107 -1.70 18.87 -3.52
CA LEU A 107 -1.35 17.45 -3.42
C LEU A 107 -2.19 16.76 -2.35
N SER A 108 -2.55 15.50 -2.59
CA SER A 108 -3.18 14.63 -1.61
C SER A 108 -2.74 13.19 -1.78
N ILE A 109 -2.77 12.41 -0.69
CA ILE A 109 -2.64 10.95 -0.78
C ILE A 109 -4.04 10.36 -0.70
N ALA A 110 -4.44 9.63 -1.73
CA ALA A 110 -5.70 8.91 -1.75
C ALA A 110 -5.48 7.41 -1.50
N GLU A 111 -6.37 6.81 -0.73
CA GLU A 111 -6.42 5.36 -0.61
C GLU A 111 -7.29 4.79 -1.74
N PRO A 112 -6.75 3.90 -2.61
CA PRO A 112 -7.57 3.21 -3.58
C PRO A 112 -8.54 2.30 -2.81
N PHE A 113 -9.84 2.45 -3.07
CA PHE A 113 -10.82 1.51 -2.55
C PHE A 113 -10.67 0.21 -3.34
N THR A 114 -10.21 -0.85 -2.68
CA THR A 114 -10.45 -2.18 -3.22
C THR A 114 -11.89 -2.50 -2.90
N ASP A 115 -12.76 -2.40 -3.91
CA ASP A 115 -14.12 -2.90 -3.80
C ASP A 115 -14.05 -4.35 -3.31
N SER A 116 -14.56 -4.58 -2.10
CA SER A 116 -14.52 -5.89 -1.45
C SER A 116 -15.33 -6.93 -2.22
N ASP A 117 -16.16 -6.47 -3.16
CA ASP A 117 -17.00 -7.30 -4.01
C ASP A 117 -16.26 -7.85 -5.25
N GLY A 118 -14.97 -7.52 -5.42
CA GLY A 118 -14.11 -8.13 -6.44
C GLY A 118 -14.48 -7.78 -7.89
N ASN A 119 -15.38 -6.82 -8.09
CA ASN A 119 -15.88 -6.44 -9.41
C ASN A 119 -14.97 -5.45 -10.17
N GLY A 120 -13.80 -5.11 -9.60
CA GLY A 120 -12.71 -4.44 -10.31
C GLY A 120 -12.99 -3.00 -10.76
N THR A 121 -14.07 -2.38 -10.31
CA THR A 121 -14.25 -0.94 -10.47
C THR A 121 -13.51 -0.26 -9.32
N ASP A 122 -12.31 0.25 -9.61
CA ASP A 122 -11.57 1.14 -8.72
C ASP A 122 -12.44 2.37 -8.43
N LEU A 123 -13.21 2.31 -7.34
CA LEU A 123 -13.90 3.48 -6.83
C LEU A 123 -12.87 4.34 -6.12
N GLU A 124 -12.87 5.63 -6.42
CA GLU A 124 -12.01 6.59 -5.75
C GLU A 124 -12.39 6.63 -4.26
N GLY A 125 -11.43 6.34 -3.38
CA GLY A 125 -11.70 6.33 -1.95
C GLY A 125 -12.03 7.72 -1.45
N ASN A 126 -13.08 7.82 -0.62
CA ASN A 126 -13.46 9.08 0.03
C ASN A 126 -12.37 9.63 0.98
N ASP A 127 -11.45 8.76 1.43
CA ASP A 127 -10.39 9.12 2.34
C ASP A 127 -9.18 9.64 1.56
N ARG A 128 -9.10 10.98 1.44
CA ARG A 128 -7.92 11.69 0.97
C ARG A 128 -7.22 12.37 2.15
N PHE A 129 -5.92 12.15 2.26
CA PHE A 129 -5.07 12.88 3.20
C PHE A 129 -4.54 14.14 2.51
N PRO A 130 -4.90 15.33 3.01
CA PRO A 130 -4.47 16.58 2.40
C PRO A 130 -2.95 16.74 2.53
N GLY A 131 -2.37 17.38 1.52
CA GLY A 131 -0.94 17.63 1.41
C GLY A 131 -0.60 19.08 1.14
N PRO A 132 0.65 19.34 0.72
CA PRO A 132 1.11 20.69 0.43
C PRO A 132 0.42 21.27 -0.82
N VAL A 133 0.24 22.58 -0.80
CA VAL A 133 -0.21 23.36 -1.96
C VAL A 133 1.03 23.91 -2.65
N VAL A 134 1.24 23.58 -3.92
CA VAL A 134 2.37 24.06 -4.71
C VAL A 134 1.91 24.91 -5.88
N THR A 135 2.79 25.73 -6.42
CA THR A 135 2.52 26.52 -7.63
C THR A 135 3.37 25.98 -8.78
N ILE A 136 2.73 25.54 -9.85
CA ILE A 136 3.39 25.11 -11.09
C ILE A 136 3.54 26.33 -11.99
N VAL A 137 4.77 26.61 -12.43
CA VAL A 137 5.09 27.69 -13.36
C VAL A 137 5.74 27.11 -14.60
N ARG A 138 5.59 27.79 -15.74
CA ARG A 138 6.22 27.35 -16.99
C ARG A 138 7.75 27.41 -16.83
N GLY A 139 8.42 26.28 -17.05
CA GLY A 139 9.88 26.21 -17.07
C GLY A 139 10.47 26.97 -18.27
N PRO A 140 11.80 27.22 -18.27
CA PRO A 140 12.46 27.75 -19.44
C PRO A 140 12.19 26.83 -20.62
N ALA A 141 11.69 27.38 -21.73
CA ALA A 141 11.36 26.61 -22.93
C ALA A 141 12.58 25.74 -23.29
N ARG A 142 12.48 24.43 -23.00
CA ARG A 142 13.54 23.52 -23.35
C ARG A 142 13.62 23.58 -24.86
N PRO A 143 14.78 23.91 -25.46
CA PRO A 143 14.88 23.98 -26.90
C PRO A 143 14.47 22.61 -27.41
N THR A 144 13.27 22.55 -28.00
CA THR A 144 12.80 21.38 -28.69
C THR A 144 13.85 21.21 -29.77
N SER A 145 14.71 20.20 -29.63
CA SER A 145 15.67 19.87 -30.67
C SER A 145 14.85 19.39 -31.85
N THR A 146 14.32 20.33 -32.63
CA THR A 146 13.84 20.11 -33.98
C THR A 146 15.06 19.77 -34.79
N ASN A 147 15.56 18.55 -34.61
CA ASN A 147 16.26 17.84 -35.65
C ASN A 147 15.22 17.50 -36.73
N SER A 148 14.78 18.55 -37.42
CA SER A 148 14.13 18.45 -38.71
C SER A 148 15.20 17.98 -39.69
N VAL A 149 15.39 16.66 -39.73
CA VAL A 149 16.21 16.00 -40.74
C VAL A 149 15.39 15.97 -42.02
N ASN A 150 15.57 17.00 -42.85
CA ASN A 150 15.31 16.87 -44.27
C ASN A 150 16.35 15.89 -44.85
N GLY A 151 15.87 14.71 -45.27
CA GLY A 151 16.46 13.93 -46.37
C GLY A 151 17.85 13.34 -46.16
N GLY A 152 17.92 12.15 -45.57
CA GLY A 152 19.12 11.32 -45.64
C GLY A 152 18.92 9.99 -44.93
N THR A 153 18.62 8.95 -45.69
CA THR A 153 18.74 7.55 -45.24
C THR A 153 20.08 7.34 -44.56
N ILE A 154 20.10 6.94 -43.29
CA ILE A 154 21.04 6.02 -42.60
C ILE A 154 20.91 6.20 -41.06
N ASN A 155 20.54 5.11 -40.39
CA ASN A 155 20.67 4.81 -38.95
C ASN A 155 20.01 5.74 -37.93
N THR A 156 18.72 5.50 -37.70
CA THR A 156 17.96 5.94 -36.52
C THR A 156 18.54 5.37 -35.21
N PRO A 157 18.89 6.21 -34.23
CA PRO A 157 18.99 5.80 -32.82
C PRO A 157 17.58 5.55 -32.26
N PRO A 158 17.36 4.56 -31.38
CA PRO A 158 16.04 4.27 -30.84
C PRO A 158 15.55 5.42 -29.96
N SER A 159 14.49 6.08 -30.41
CA SER A 159 13.70 7.02 -29.62
C SER A 159 13.11 6.29 -28.40
N PRO A 160 13.10 6.90 -27.20
CA PRO A 160 12.33 6.36 -26.08
C PRO A 160 10.86 6.35 -26.49
N ALA A 161 10.30 5.15 -26.54
CA ALA A 161 8.94 4.91 -26.97
C ALA A 161 7.96 5.55 -25.99
N ASN A 162 7.01 6.26 -26.59
CA ASN A 162 5.79 6.74 -25.97
C ASN A 162 5.10 5.55 -25.28
N GLU A 163 5.13 5.50 -23.94
CA GLU A 163 4.37 4.55 -23.13
C GLU A 163 2.89 4.95 -23.20
N ASN A 164 2.25 4.59 -24.31
CA ASN A 164 0.82 4.32 -24.27
C ASN A 164 0.62 3.14 -23.32
N THR A 165 0.25 3.43 -22.08
CA THR A 165 -0.16 2.47 -21.05
C THR A 165 -1.51 1.84 -21.42
N GLY A 166 -1.56 1.20 -22.59
CA GLY A 166 -2.42 0.04 -22.75
C GLY A 166 -1.79 -1.11 -21.96
N PRO A 167 -2.59 -2.05 -21.42
CA PRO A 167 -2.05 -3.22 -20.73
C PRO A 167 -1.03 -3.90 -21.64
N SER A 168 0.23 -3.94 -21.20
CA SER A 168 1.33 -4.47 -22.00
C SER A 168 0.95 -5.84 -22.54
N PRO A 169 1.04 -6.09 -23.87
CA PRO A 169 0.62 -7.36 -24.47
C PRO A 169 1.39 -8.56 -23.90
N ILE A 170 2.55 -8.31 -23.29
CA ILE A 170 3.35 -9.28 -22.55
C ILE A 170 2.59 -9.83 -21.33
N THR A 171 1.84 -9.00 -20.60
CA THR A 171 1.08 -9.41 -19.41
C THR A 171 -0.10 -10.33 -19.77
N ILE A 172 -0.70 -10.09 -20.94
CA ILE A 172 -1.81 -10.92 -21.44
C ILE A 172 -1.28 -12.21 -22.11
N ALA A 173 -0.13 -12.15 -22.78
CA ALA A 173 0.44 -13.30 -23.50
C ALA A 173 1.04 -14.36 -22.56
N LEU A 174 1.57 -13.97 -21.41
CA LEU A 174 2.29 -14.86 -20.49
C LEU A 174 1.43 -16.00 -19.90
N PRO A 175 0.20 -15.78 -19.40
CA PRO A 175 -0.64 -16.88 -18.92
C PRO A 175 -1.07 -17.84 -20.04
N ILE A 176 -1.25 -17.34 -21.26
CA ILE A 176 -1.59 -18.17 -22.43
C ILE A 176 -0.42 -19.09 -22.77
N LEU A 177 0.81 -18.55 -22.79
CA LEU A 177 2.02 -19.33 -23.04
C LEU A 177 2.23 -20.41 -21.97
N PHE A 178 2.00 -20.07 -20.70
CA PHE A 178 2.12 -21.01 -19.58
C PHE A 178 1.05 -22.11 -19.64
N GLY A 179 -0.19 -21.76 -20.00
CA GLY A 179 -1.27 -22.71 -20.27
C GLY A 179 -0.93 -23.68 -21.40
N PHE A 180 -0.36 -23.18 -22.50
CA PHE A 180 0.08 -24.03 -23.61
C PHE A 180 1.23 -24.97 -23.22
N LEU A 181 2.25 -24.47 -22.53
CA LEU A 181 3.39 -25.29 -22.08
C LEU A 181 2.95 -26.38 -21.11
N THR A 182 2.07 -26.05 -20.15
CA THR A 182 1.53 -27.05 -19.22
C THR A 182 0.68 -28.11 -19.93
N ALA A 183 -0.16 -27.72 -20.89
CA ALA A 183 -0.96 -28.66 -21.68
C ALA A 183 -0.08 -29.61 -22.52
N ILE A 184 0.97 -29.09 -23.19
CA ILE A 184 1.94 -29.90 -23.94
C ILE A 184 2.66 -30.88 -23.00
N THR A 185 3.07 -30.41 -21.82
CA THR A 185 3.76 -31.26 -20.84
C THR A 185 2.85 -32.40 -20.35
N LEU A 186 1.57 -32.12 -20.06
CA LEU A 186 0.60 -33.15 -19.68
C LEU A 186 0.34 -34.14 -20.82
N ALA A 187 0.20 -33.67 -22.06
CA ALA A 187 0.02 -34.53 -23.22
C ALA A 187 1.22 -35.46 -23.44
N CYS A 188 2.45 -34.94 -23.35
CA CYS A 188 3.67 -35.74 -23.39
C CYS A 188 3.72 -36.77 -22.26
N CYS A 189 3.38 -36.40 -21.03
CA CYS A 189 3.29 -37.32 -19.90
C CYS A 189 2.26 -38.44 -20.12
N MET A 190 1.10 -38.13 -20.70
CA MET A 190 0.08 -39.13 -21.01
C MET A 190 0.52 -40.10 -22.11
N VAL A 191 1.15 -39.60 -23.19
CA VAL A 191 1.70 -40.44 -24.26
C VAL A 191 2.83 -41.32 -23.75
N TYR A 192 3.71 -40.77 -22.90
CA TYR A 192 4.80 -41.52 -22.29
C TYR A 192 4.29 -42.62 -21.35
N LYS A 193 3.28 -42.32 -20.51
CA LYS A 193 2.63 -43.31 -19.63
C LYS A 193 1.97 -44.44 -20.42
N ARG A 194 1.38 -44.14 -21.58
CA ARG A 194 0.82 -45.18 -22.47
C ARG A 194 1.88 -46.15 -22.99
N ARG A 195 3.11 -45.69 -23.21
CA ARG A 195 4.23 -46.54 -23.65
C ARG A 195 4.95 -47.26 -22.50
N HIS A 196 4.92 -46.70 -21.29
CA HIS A 196 5.58 -47.24 -20.11
C HIS A 196 4.62 -47.34 -18.90
N PRO A 197 3.71 -48.33 -18.87
CA PRO A 197 2.71 -48.46 -17.81
C PRO A 197 3.30 -48.75 -16.42
N SER A 198 4.55 -49.20 -16.34
CA SER A 198 5.28 -49.40 -15.08
C SER A 198 5.87 -48.11 -14.49
N PHE A 199 5.80 -46.98 -15.18
CA PHE A 199 6.39 -45.73 -14.73
C PHE A 199 5.55 -45.05 -13.64
N LYS A 200 6.02 -45.10 -12.40
CA LYS A 200 5.39 -44.45 -11.25
C LYS A 200 5.91 -43.02 -11.10
N VAL A 201 5.15 -42.04 -11.60
CA VAL A 201 5.47 -40.60 -11.51
C VAL A 201 5.76 -40.14 -10.07
N GLY A 202 5.17 -40.80 -9.07
CA GLY A 202 5.40 -40.51 -7.65
C GLY A 202 6.84 -40.68 -7.16
N GLU A 203 7.62 -41.63 -7.71
CA GLU A 203 9.02 -41.83 -7.29
C GLU A 203 9.95 -40.73 -7.82
N MET A 204 9.65 -40.19 -9.00
CA MET A 204 10.47 -39.13 -9.62
C MET A 204 10.21 -37.76 -8.97
N VAL A 205 8.96 -37.44 -8.62
CA VAL A 205 8.61 -36.18 -7.93
C VAL A 205 9.13 -36.19 -6.49
N ALA A 206 9.07 -37.34 -5.79
CA ALA A 206 9.69 -37.50 -4.48
C ALA A 206 11.22 -37.33 -4.53
N GLY A 207 11.87 -37.79 -5.61
CA GLY A 207 13.31 -37.59 -5.83
C GLY A 207 13.69 -36.14 -6.14
N TRP A 208 12.81 -35.38 -6.80
CA TRP A 208 13.10 -33.99 -7.22
C TRP A 208 12.76 -32.94 -6.15
N MET A 209 11.68 -33.12 -5.38
CA MET A 209 11.35 -32.23 -4.25
C MET A 209 12.06 -32.61 -2.94
N GLY A 210 12.64 -33.81 -2.84
CA GLY A 210 13.17 -34.36 -1.58
C GLY A 210 14.68 -34.23 -1.35
N ARG A 211 15.45 -33.48 -2.16
CA ARG A 211 16.93 -33.59 -2.10
C ARG A 211 17.74 -32.30 -2.21
N SER A 212 17.24 -31.19 -1.71
CA SER A 212 18.04 -29.98 -1.46
C SER A 212 17.98 -29.56 0.01
N GLY A 213 18.52 -30.37 0.92
CA GLY A 213 18.76 -29.86 2.28
C GLY A 213 18.88 -30.86 3.43
N ARG A 214 19.63 -31.95 3.30
CA ARG A 214 20.43 -32.47 4.43
C ARG A 214 21.35 -33.59 3.98
N GLY A 215 22.65 -33.31 4.04
CA GLY A 215 23.67 -34.35 4.03
C GLY A 215 23.40 -35.38 5.13
N GLY A 216 23.62 -36.64 4.81
CA GLY A 216 23.33 -37.74 5.72
C GLY A 216 23.68 -39.08 5.09
N PHE A 217 24.94 -39.21 4.69
CA PHE A 217 25.58 -40.48 4.39
C PHE A 217 25.64 -41.30 5.71
N GLY A 218 25.05 -42.49 5.72
CA GLY A 218 24.99 -43.37 6.89
C GLY A 218 23.64 -44.09 6.89
N GLY A 219 23.49 -45.17 6.15
CA GLY A 219 24.22 -46.40 6.40
C GLY A 219 23.23 -47.37 7.05
N LEU A 220 22.81 -48.33 6.24
CA LEU A 220 22.30 -49.66 6.61
C LEU A 220 22.29 -49.96 8.12
N ARG A 221 21.10 -50.07 8.72
CA ARG A 221 20.83 -51.09 9.73
C ARG A 221 19.36 -51.47 9.74
N ALA A 222 19.13 -52.71 9.31
CA ALA A 222 17.98 -53.51 9.62
C ALA A 222 17.88 -53.82 11.13
N ALA A 223 16.78 -54.50 11.49
CA ALA A 223 16.41 -55.08 12.78
C ALA A 223 15.64 -54.11 13.71
N SER A 224 14.34 -54.34 13.93
CA SER A 224 13.77 -55.35 14.85
C SER A 224 14.13 -55.04 16.31
N GLY A 225 13.13 -54.74 17.14
CA GLY A 225 13.36 -54.50 18.56
C GLY A 225 12.12 -54.06 19.33
N TYR A 226 11.42 -55.05 19.87
CA TYR A 226 10.42 -54.93 20.93
C TYR A 226 10.91 -54.13 22.15
N GLY A 227 10.00 -53.33 22.73
CA GLY A 227 9.78 -53.34 24.17
C GLY A 227 10.54 -52.35 25.06
N GLN A 228 9.96 -52.22 26.26
CA GLN A 228 10.56 -51.77 27.51
C GLN A 228 10.40 -50.27 27.85
N GLY A 229 9.28 -50.00 28.52
CA GLY A 229 9.15 -48.82 29.36
C GLY A 229 10.13 -48.81 30.52
N ARG A 230 10.40 -47.62 31.05
CA ARG A 230 10.81 -47.41 32.44
C ARG A 230 10.48 -45.98 32.86
N SER A 231 9.61 -45.92 33.85
CA SER A 231 9.41 -44.81 34.75
C SER A 231 10.70 -44.52 35.52
N GLN A 232 11.06 -43.25 35.68
CA GLN A 232 11.90 -42.85 36.81
C GLN A 232 11.45 -41.47 37.31
N ARG A 233 10.62 -41.53 38.34
CA ARG A 233 10.35 -40.44 39.27
C ARG A 233 11.66 -40.02 39.96
N GLN A 234 11.68 -38.74 40.33
CA GLN A 234 12.33 -38.19 41.53
C GLN A 234 13.86 -38.27 41.60
N ARG A 235 14.51 -37.13 41.35
CA ARG A 235 15.46 -36.58 42.33
C ARG A 235 15.11 -35.13 42.62
N MET A 236 14.71 -34.90 43.87
CA MET A 236 14.76 -33.60 44.51
C MET A 236 16.21 -33.11 44.60
N GLY A 237 16.42 -31.80 44.61
CA GLY A 237 17.65 -31.23 45.17
C GLY A 237 18.07 -29.89 44.58
N GLY A 238 17.53 -28.82 45.16
CA GLY A 238 18.21 -27.57 45.54
C GLY A 238 19.31 -26.97 44.64
N GLY A 239 19.09 -25.74 44.20
CA GLY A 239 20.14 -24.90 43.63
C GLY A 239 19.66 -23.50 43.25
N LEU A 240 19.40 -22.65 44.25
CA LEU A 240 19.26 -21.20 44.06
C LEU A 240 20.63 -20.60 43.70
N ARG A 241 20.84 -20.20 42.44
CA ARG A 241 21.81 -19.15 42.07
C ARG A 241 21.68 -18.76 40.60
N GLY A 242 21.66 -17.45 40.34
CA GLY A 242 21.86 -16.88 39.00
C GLY A 242 20.57 -16.55 38.26
N LYS A 243 19.94 -15.42 38.60
CA LYS A 243 19.02 -14.73 37.69
C LYS A 243 19.86 -14.07 36.60
N ASP A 244 20.09 -14.80 35.51
CA ASP A 244 20.30 -14.17 34.21
C ASP A 244 18.93 -13.70 33.70
N ILE A 245 18.82 -12.41 33.41
CA ILE A 245 17.66 -11.84 32.73
C ILE A 245 17.71 -12.33 31.28
N LYS A 246 17.12 -13.50 31.06
CA LYS A 246 16.76 -13.99 29.74
C LYS A 246 15.44 -13.31 29.37
N VAL A 247 15.49 -12.46 28.35
CA VAL A 247 14.29 -11.93 27.68
C VAL A 247 13.48 -13.12 27.19
N VAL A 248 12.45 -13.47 27.96
CA VAL A 248 11.39 -14.36 27.55
C VAL A 248 10.50 -13.53 26.66
N THR A 249 10.49 -13.86 25.37
CA THR A 249 9.36 -13.61 24.48
C THR A 249 8.14 -14.26 25.11
N THR A 250 7.42 -13.50 25.93
CA THR A 250 6.13 -13.89 26.47
C THR A 250 5.12 -13.82 25.34
N ASP A 251 4.90 -15.01 24.81
CA ASP A 251 3.67 -15.52 24.22
C ASP A 251 2.42 -14.68 24.57
N ILE A 252 1.90 -13.99 23.55
CA ILE A 252 0.74 -13.09 23.61
C ILE A 252 -0.55 -13.86 23.99
N GLN A 253 -0.53 -15.20 23.98
CA GLN A 253 -1.70 -16.01 24.33
C GLN A 253 -1.96 -16.11 25.85
N GLY A 254 -0.98 -15.86 26.71
CA GLY A 254 -1.16 -15.87 28.17
C GLY A 254 -1.90 -14.65 28.74
N LEU A 255 -1.95 -13.53 28.02
CA LEU A 255 -2.61 -12.29 28.45
C LEU A 255 -4.13 -12.28 28.18
N ARG A 256 -4.66 -13.23 27.40
CA ARG A 256 -6.10 -13.28 27.09
C ARG A 256 -6.95 -13.97 28.16
N MET A 257 -6.38 -14.76 29.07
CA MET A 257 -7.18 -15.47 30.08
C MET A 257 -7.44 -14.67 31.37
N ASN A 258 -6.73 -13.57 31.61
CA ASN A 258 -6.99 -12.72 32.79
C ASN A 258 -8.00 -11.58 32.55
N ALA A 259 -8.37 -11.30 31.30
CA ALA A 259 -9.37 -10.28 30.97
C ALA A 259 -10.82 -10.76 31.13
N VAL A 260 -11.06 -12.07 31.09
CA VAL A 260 -12.43 -12.64 31.17
C VAL A 260 -12.95 -12.71 32.61
N ASN A 261 -12.08 -12.64 33.62
CA ASN A 261 -12.48 -12.70 35.03
C ASN A 261 -12.70 -11.33 35.71
N MET A 262 -12.55 -10.21 35.00
CA MET A 262 -12.87 -8.87 35.54
C MET A 262 -14.29 -8.38 35.16
N MET A 263 -15.06 -9.15 34.38
CA MET A 263 -16.44 -8.79 34.00
C MET A 263 -17.53 -9.41 34.88
N ALA A 264 -17.17 -10.08 35.98
CA ALA A 264 -18.11 -10.71 36.89
C ALA A 264 -17.97 -10.14 38.31
N GLY A 265 -18.29 -8.86 38.47
CA GLY A 265 -18.47 -8.27 39.80
C GLY A 265 -18.17 -6.80 39.86
N GLN A 266 -19.16 -5.95 39.52
CA GLN A 266 -19.48 -4.76 40.30
C GLN A 266 -20.76 -4.09 39.78
N GLY A 267 -21.77 -4.08 40.65
CA GLY A 267 -22.70 -2.98 40.92
C GLY A 267 -23.20 -2.11 39.78
N GLN A 268 -24.52 -2.22 39.55
CA GLN A 268 -25.36 -1.18 38.96
C GLN A 268 -25.03 0.22 39.52
N GLN A 269 -24.45 1.08 38.71
CA GLN A 269 -24.68 2.51 38.80
C GLN A 269 -25.07 3.02 37.41
N GLN A 270 -26.28 3.56 37.32
CA GLN A 270 -26.86 4.19 36.15
C GLN A 270 -25.96 5.35 35.71
N GLY A 271 -25.06 5.09 34.76
CA GLY A 271 -24.33 6.10 34.03
C GLY A 271 -25.30 6.90 33.17
N ARG A 272 -25.70 8.07 33.68
CA ARG A 272 -26.51 9.04 32.97
C ARG A 272 -25.68 9.54 31.78
N ASN A 273 -26.15 9.31 30.56
CA ASN A 273 -25.46 9.70 29.32
C ASN A 273 -25.39 11.23 29.22
N VAL A 274 -24.32 11.81 29.79
CA VAL A 274 -24.05 13.27 29.83
C VAL A 274 -24.09 13.88 28.43
N PHE A 275 -23.62 13.12 27.43
CA PHE A 275 -23.64 13.55 26.02
C PHE A 275 -25.05 13.77 25.48
N ARG A 276 -26.01 12.92 25.87
CA ARG A 276 -27.41 13.02 25.43
C ARG A 276 -28.15 14.16 26.12
N GLU A 277 -27.73 14.51 27.34
CA GLU A 277 -28.30 15.61 28.11
C GLU A 277 -27.77 16.97 27.63
N GLU A 278 -26.50 17.03 27.19
CA GLU A 278 -25.90 18.27 26.66
C GLU A 278 -26.43 18.63 25.26
N VAL A 279 -26.63 17.65 24.37
CA VAL A 279 -27.24 17.89 23.03
C VAL A 279 -28.65 18.48 23.17
N ARG A 280 -29.48 17.95 24.08
CA ARG A 280 -30.83 18.48 24.35
C ARG A 280 -30.81 19.89 24.94
N ARG A 281 -29.71 20.31 25.54
CA ARG A 281 -29.57 21.65 26.13
C ARG A 281 -29.30 22.70 25.07
N GLN A 282 -28.59 22.34 24.00
CA GLN A 282 -28.31 23.23 22.88
C GLN A 282 -29.56 23.46 22.01
N GLU A 283 -30.32 22.42 21.69
CA GLU A 283 -31.57 22.54 20.91
C GLU A 283 -32.59 23.50 21.55
N ARG A 284 -32.64 23.59 22.88
CA ARG A 284 -33.53 24.54 23.58
C ARG A 284 -33.07 25.99 23.52
N ARG A 285 -31.77 26.25 23.32
CA ARG A 285 -31.25 27.61 23.19
C ARG A 285 -31.46 28.17 21.80
N ASP A 286 -31.40 27.31 20.78
CA ASP A 286 -31.55 27.75 19.39
C ASP A 286 -33.02 27.91 18.98
N GLY A 287 -33.96 27.29 19.71
CA GLY A 287 -35.39 27.37 19.42
C GLY A 287 -36.13 28.63 19.91
N ASP A 288 -35.50 29.49 20.72
CA ASP A 288 -36.16 30.66 21.35
C ASP A 288 -35.72 32.02 20.76
N GLY A 289 -34.89 31.97 19.70
CA GLY A 289 -34.33 33.15 19.05
C GLY A 289 -35.06 33.52 17.76
N GLY A 290 -36.34 33.94 17.82
CA GLY A 290 -36.90 34.61 16.65
C GLY A 290 -38.41 34.79 16.59
N VAL A 291 -38.97 35.73 17.37
CA VAL A 291 -40.08 36.59 16.89
C VAL A 291 -39.96 37.97 17.57
N LEU A 292 -39.27 38.91 16.93
CA LEU A 292 -39.46 40.34 17.15
C LEU A 292 -39.46 41.04 15.79
N GLY A 293 -40.59 41.66 15.46
CA GLY A 293 -40.65 42.74 14.48
C GLY A 293 -41.65 42.54 13.35
N VAL A 294 -42.92 42.87 13.60
CA VAL A 294 -43.73 43.80 12.78
C VAL A 294 -44.58 44.63 13.74
#